data_AF-A0A7C3E0M1-F1
#
_entry.id   AF-A0A7C3E0M1-F1
#
_cell.length_a   1.000
_cell.length_b   1.000
_cell.length_c   1.000
_cell.angle_alpha   90.00
_cell.angle_beta   90.00
_cell.angle_gamma   90.00
#
_symmetry.space_group_name_H-M   'P 1'
#
loop_
_entity.id
_entity.type
_entity.pdbx_description
1 polymer ?
#
loop_
_entity_poly.entity_id
_entity_poly.type
_entity_poly.pdbx_seq_one_letter_code
_entity_poly.pdbx_strand_id
1 'polypeptide(L)'
;MGSTLPLPNLSLEHIELLETVGYNDVRALARADAGGLEAEIQRANKVLKFPKGVPSIEEIEGWIMTAREQVGEAKEEIKTTSAMPHEPSVPVALAPQGVMRVAIPLPASIILDHGVQMAEIPAADEFVTRELERPAPPATSHLPKAETTRSILIAGGGEAEPKLGIDRERIKPLNEAPVVSRNQAIDRPLTKDEERIALIRTPREKTNRGKSPNSRRYIRGVLHTHPVRIWLGALSTLLVMISLPLAVVSAALLMLSREMEDVFGWVPKWFLAFPALLLLAAVFYLIFGMQGSCRICGQKLFMHRHHRKNIKAHTLPGLGYVIPLCLHILLFRWFRCTHCGTPVRLKE
;
A
#
# COMPACT_ATOMS: atom_id res chain seq x y z
N MET A 1 -26.41 -0.73 -10.33
CA MET A 1 -27.71 -1.40 -10.16
C MET A 1 -27.96 -1.45 -8.68
N GLY A 2 -28.91 -0.64 -8.21
CA GLY A 2 -29.13 -0.39 -6.78
C GLY A 2 -29.68 -1.62 -6.09
N SER A 3 -29.04 -2.00 -5.00
CA SER A 3 -29.57 -2.91 -4.00
C SER A 3 -30.46 -2.09 -3.07
N THR A 4 -31.70 -1.85 -3.49
CA THR A 4 -32.69 -1.14 -2.67
C THR A 4 -33.09 -2.04 -1.49
N LEU A 5 -32.80 -1.62 -0.26
CA LEU A 5 -33.44 -2.17 0.96
C LEU A 5 -34.97 -2.09 0.77
N PRO A 6 -35.69 -3.21 0.56
CA PRO A 6 -37.12 -3.18 0.29
C PRO A 6 -37.88 -3.25 1.62
N LEU A 7 -37.72 -2.24 2.47
CA LEU A 7 -38.50 -2.08 3.69
C LEU A 7 -39.70 -1.15 3.40
N PRO A 8 -40.94 -1.56 3.71
CA PRO A 8 -42.14 -0.86 3.24
C PRO A 8 -42.39 0.54 3.81
N ASN A 9 -41.57 1.01 4.78
CA ASN A 9 -41.77 2.30 5.47
C ASN A 9 -40.51 3.16 5.60
N LEU A 10 -39.45 2.91 4.80
CA LEU A 10 -38.25 3.75 4.81
C LEU A 10 -38.31 4.86 3.76
N SER A 11 -38.01 6.10 4.18
CA SER A 11 -37.77 7.19 3.24
C SER A 11 -36.47 6.95 2.48
N LEU A 12 -36.37 7.43 1.22
CA LEU A 12 -35.16 7.31 0.40
C LEU A 12 -33.90 7.83 1.11
N GLU A 13 -34.04 8.90 1.90
CA GLU A 13 -32.95 9.50 2.67
C GLU A 13 -32.47 8.59 3.82
N HIS A 14 -33.37 7.81 4.44
CA HIS A 14 -33.00 6.84 5.48
C HIS A 14 -32.31 5.60 4.91
N ILE A 15 -32.64 5.22 3.67
CA ILE A 15 -31.95 4.14 2.94
C ILE A 15 -30.51 4.56 2.65
N GLU A 16 -30.31 5.77 2.11
CA GLU A 16 -28.97 6.31 1.88
C GLU A 16 -28.16 6.36 3.18
N LEU A 17 -28.79 6.74 4.29
CA LEU A 17 -28.12 6.78 5.58
C LEU A 17 -27.67 5.37 6.03
N LEU A 18 -28.55 4.36 5.97
CA LEU A 18 -28.19 2.99 6.35
C LEU A 18 -27.10 2.40 5.43
N GLU A 19 -27.15 2.69 4.13
CA GLU A 19 -26.10 2.30 3.19
C GLU A 19 -24.76 2.97 3.55
N THR A 20 -24.76 4.24 3.95
CA THR A 20 -23.52 4.93 4.37
C THR A 20 -22.91 4.34 5.64
N VAL A 21 -23.72 3.77 6.52
CA VAL A 21 -23.27 3.07 7.73
C VAL A 21 -22.84 1.61 7.42
N GLY A 22 -23.22 1.09 6.24
CA GLY A 22 -22.80 -0.22 5.75
C GLY A 22 -23.87 -1.32 5.87
N TYR A 23 -25.10 -0.95 6.23
CA TYR A 23 -26.24 -1.86 6.28
C TYR A 23 -26.95 -1.85 4.92
N ASN A 24 -26.48 -2.68 3.99
CA ASN A 24 -27.01 -2.77 2.62
C ASN A 24 -28.05 -3.90 2.45
N ASP A 25 -28.17 -4.79 3.43
CA ASP A 25 -29.04 -5.98 3.38
C ASP A 25 -30.00 -6.03 4.57
N VAL A 26 -31.25 -6.46 4.33
CA VAL A 26 -32.29 -6.61 5.38
C VAL A 26 -31.86 -7.59 6.47
N ARG A 27 -31.07 -8.62 6.12
CA ARG A 27 -30.51 -9.59 7.09
C ARG A 27 -29.44 -8.98 8.00
N ALA A 28 -28.67 -8.03 7.49
CA ALA A 28 -27.68 -7.32 8.28
C ALA A 28 -28.36 -6.37 9.28
N LEU A 29 -29.45 -5.71 8.85
CA LEU A 29 -30.26 -4.87 9.73
C LEU A 29 -31.02 -5.68 10.79
N ALA A 30 -31.55 -6.86 10.44
CA ALA A 30 -32.25 -7.72 11.39
C ALA A 30 -31.38 -8.22 12.56
N ARG A 31 -30.07 -8.38 12.30
CA ARG A 31 -29.06 -8.82 13.30
C ARG A 31 -28.42 -7.66 14.07
N ALA A 32 -28.71 -6.41 13.69
CA ALA A 32 -28.16 -5.25 14.35
C ALA A 32 -28.75 -5.08 15.76
N ASP A 33 -27.93 -4.56 16.66
CA ASP A 33 -28.36 -4.05 17.95
C ASP A 33 -28.78 -2.58 17.81
N ALA A 34 -29.88 -2.19 18.43
CA ALA A 34 -30.44 -0.84 18.28
C ALA A 34 -29.49 0.24 18.83
N GLY A 35 -28.87 -0.03 19.99
CA GLY A 35 -27.91 0.90 20.60
C GLY A 35 -26.60 1.01 19.82
N GLY A 36 -26.11 -0.11 19.29
CA GLY A 36 -24.95 -0.12 18.40
C GLY A 36 -25.19 0.68 17.11
N LEU A 37 -26.35 0.48 16.47
CA LEU A 37 -26.72 1.13 15.22
C LEU A 37 -26.90 2.65 15.38
N GLU A 38 -27.55 3.11 16.46
CA GLU A 38 -27.69 4.54 16.73
C GLU A 38 -26.31 5.24 16.86
N ALA A 39 -25.38 4.63 17.62
CA ALA A 39 -24.04 5.18 17.81
C ALA A 39 -23.25 5.26 16.49
N GLU A 40 -23.49 4.33 15.56
CA GLU A 40 -22.89 4.36 14.21
C GLU A 40 -23.53 5.43 13.32
N ILE A 41 -24.85 5.57 13.35
CA ILE A 41 -25.59 6.61 12.62
C ILE A 41 -25.20 8.01 13.11
N GLN A 42 -25.09 8.22 14.43
CA GLN A 42 -24.66 9.49 15.00
C GLN A 42 -23.22 9.84 14.58
N ARG A 43 -22.32 8.85 14.55
CA ARG A 43 -20.94 9.03 14.05
C ARG A 43 -20.92 9.39 12.57
N ALA A 44 -21.72 8.72 11.75
CA ALA A 44 -21.84 9.01 10.32
C ALA A 44 -22.42 10.42 10.08
N ASN A 45 -23.45 10.82 10.83
CA ASN A 45 -24.07 12.13 10.69
C ASN A 45 -23.14 13.29 11.11
N LYS A 46 -22.25 13.08 12.09
CA LYS A 46 -21.21 14.06 12.45
C LYS A 46 -20.30 14.42 11.27
N VAL A 47 -20.06 13.46 10.37
CA VAL A 47 -19.19 13.63 9.20
C VAL A 47 -19.98 14.12 7.98
N LEU A 48 -21.18 13.57 7.77
CA LEU A 48 -21.95 13.75 6.53
C LEU A 48 -23.02 14.85 6.60
N LYS A 49 -23.41 15.29 7.81
CA LYS A 49 -24.39 16.36 8.07
C LYS A 49 -25.67 16.21 7.24
N PHE A 50 -26.35 15.09 7.42
CA PHE A 50 -27.61 14.81 6.74
C PHE A 50 -28.71 15.81 7.12
N PRO A 51 -29.55 16.24 6.15
CA PRO A 51 -30.46 17.37 6.30
C PRO A 51 -31.64 17.13 7.25
N LYS A 52 -32.08 15.88 7.45
CA LYS A 52 -33.25 15.55 8.30
C LYS A 52 -32.93 15.18 9.76
N GLY A 53 -31.67 15.32 10.19
CA GLY A 53 -31.28 14.99 11.56
C GLY A 53 -31.11 13.48 11.80
N VAL A 54 -30.70 13.13 13.02
CA VAL A 54 -30.49 11.73 13.44
C VAL A 54 -31.86 11.12 13.78
N PRO A 55 -32.21 9.94 13.24
CA PRO A 55 -33.44 9.24 13.62
C PRO A 55 -33.41 8.84 15.10
N SER A 56 -34.57 8.81 15.76
CA SER A 56 -34.66 8.43 17.17
C SER A 56 -34.43 6.92 17.36
N ILE A 57 -34.04 6.51 18.57
CA ILE A 57 -33.87 5.08 18.91
C ILE A 57 -35.14 4.27 18.60
N GLU A 58 -36.32 4.85 18.83
CA GLU A 58 -37.61 4.21 18.60
C GLU A 58 -37.86 3.93 17.10
N GLU A 59 -37.45 4.84 16.23
CA GLU A 59 -37.54 4.67 14.77
C GLU A 59 -36.60 3.55 14.29
N ILE A 60 -35.38 3.51 14.84
CA ILE A 60 -34.38 2.47 14.53
C ILE A 60 -34.85 1.10 15.00
N GLU A 61 -35.42 1.00 16.20
CA GLU A 61 -36.03 -0.24 16.71
C GLU A 61 -37.18 -0.72 15.81
N GLY A 62 -38.02 0.21 15.34
CA GLY A 62 -39.06 -0.10 14.36
C GLY A 62 -38.52 -0.67 13.05
N TRP A 63 -37.39 -0.16 12.55
CA TRP A 63 -36.73 -0.69 11.35
C TRP A 63 -36.13 -2.09 11.58
N ILE A 64 -35.53 -2.32 12.74
CA ILE A 64 -34.99 -3.63 13.10
C ILE A 64 -36.12 -4.65 13.27
N MET A 65 -37.24 -4.26 13.89
CA MET A 65 -38.41 -5.13 14.05
C MET A 65 -39.04 -5.50 12.72
N THR A 66 -39.26 -4.53 11.82
CA THR A 66 -39.79 -4.79 10.48
C THR A 66 -38.83 -5.64 9.63
N ALA A 67 -37.52 -5.43 9.77
CA ALA A 67 -36.52 -6.28 9.12
C ALA A 67 -36.53 -7.72 9.66
N ARG A 68 -36.72 -7.91 10.97
CA ARG A 68 -36.85 -9.25 11.59
C ARG A 68 -38.13 -9.96 11.15
N GLU A 69 -39.24 -9.23 11.08
CA GLU A 69 -40.52 -9.76 10.60
C GLU A 69 -40.45 -10.20 9.14
N GLN A 70 -39.78 -9.43 8.28
CA GLN A 70 -39.60 -9.74 6.86
C GLN A 70 -38.62 -10.91 6.61
N VAL A 71 -37.63 -11.11 7.48
CA VAL A 71 -36.66 -12.21 7.37
C VAL A 71 -37.23 -13.53 7.93
N GLY A 72 -38.31 -13.49 8.71
CA GLY A 72 -39.03 -14.69 9.15
C GLY A 72 -38.22 -15.62 10.04
N GLU A 73 -37.20 -15.11 10.75
CA GLU A 73 -36.46 -15.90 11.74
C GLU A 73 -36.87 -15.49 13.16
N ALA A 74 -37.47 -16.45 13.85
CA ALA A 74 -37.85 -16.37 15.23
C ALA A 74 -36.63 -16.09 16.11
N LYS A 75 -36.83 -15.16 17.04
CA LYS A 75 -36.06 -14.86 18.26
C LYS A 75 -35.21 -16.05 18.76
N GLU A 76 -33.93 -16.11 18.44
CA GLU A 76 -32.99 -16.89 19.25
C GLU A 76 -32.59 -16.05 20.46
N GLU A 77 -33.25 -16.35 21.58
CA GLU A 77 -32.82 -15.95 22.91
C GLU A 77 -31.53 -16.68 23.28
N ILE A 78 -30.58 -15.90 23.79
CA ILE A 78 -29.36 -16.35 24.46
C ILE A 78 -29.75 -17.35 25.57
N LYS A 79 -29.31 -18.61 25.48
CA LYS A 79 -29.22 -19.51 26.64
C LYS A 79 -27.96 -20.40 26.64
N THR A 80 -27.41 -20.42 27.84
CA THR A 80 -26.25 -21.10 28.39
C THR A 80 -26.37 -22.64 28.39
N THR A 81 -25.21 -23.30 28.28
CA THR A 81 -24.84 -24.67 28.76
C THR A 81 -25.37 -25.96 28.11
N SER A 82 -24.38 -26.74 27.62
CA SER A 82 -24.12 -28.19 27.84
C SER A 82 -25.01 -29.27 27.21
N ALA A 83 -24.46 -30.05 26.27
CA ALA A 83 -24.13 -31.49 26.40
C ALA A 83 -23.89 -32.17 25.02
N MET A 84 -22.91 -33.09 24.96
CA MET A 84 -22.37 -33.83 23.80
C MET A 84 -23.32 -34.90 23.18
N PRO A 85 -22.90 -35.63 22.12
CA PRO A 85 -22.24 -36.94 22.36
C PRO A 85 -20.98 -37.25 21.52
N HIS A 86 -20.17 -38.15 22.10
CA HIS A 86 -18.93 -38.81 21.65
C HIS A 86 -19.02 -39.50 20.27
N GLU A 87 -17.91 -39.70 19.52
CA GLU A 87 -17.06 -40.93 19.57
C GLU A 87 -15.71 -40.79 18.80
N PRO A 88 -14.74 -41.73 18.85
CA PRO A 88 -13.44 -41.54 19.53
C PRO A 88 -12.18 -41.60 18.63
N SER A 89 -11.06 -41.02 19.09
CA SER A 89 -9.70 -41.54 18.79
C SER A 89 -8.58 -40.85 19.61
N VAL A 90 -7.91 -41.69 20.42
CA VAL A 90 -6.47 -41.69 20.83
C VAL A 90 -5.91 -40.47 21.61
N PRO A 91 -5.28 -40.67 22.79
CA PRO A 91 -4.89 -39.58 23.69
C PRO A 91 -3.53 -38.98 23.32
N VAL A 92 -3.46 -37.66 23.18
CA VAL A 92 -2.19 -36.91 23.28
C VAL A 92 -2.40 -35.74 24.24
N ALA A 93 -1.50 -35.66 25.22
CA ALA A 93 -1.58 -34.85 26.42
C ALA A 93 -1.83 -33.34 26.17
N LEU A 94 -2.57 -32.73 27.09
CA LEU A 94 -2.89 -31.32 27.14
C LEU A 94 -1.65 -30.42 27.18
N ALA A 95 -1.63 -29.41 26.31
CA ALA A 95 -0.98 -28.13 26.57
C ALA A 95 -2.01 -27.01 26.31
N PRO A 96 -2.18 -26.02 27.22
CA PRO A 96 -3.10 -24.92 27.00
C PRO A 96 -2.57 -24.04 25.86
N GLN A 97 -3.26 -24.06 24.72
CA GLN A 97 -2.92 -23.21 23.58
C GLN A 97 -3.24 -21.75 23.93
N GLY A 98 -2.20 -20.91 23.87
CA GLY A 98 -2.19 -19.55 24.36
C GLY A 98 -3.12 -18.61 23.59
N VAL A 99 -3.83 -17.77 24.34
CA VAL A 99 -4.41 -16.54 23.85
C VAL A 99 -3.27 -15.68 23.30
N MET A 100 -3.18 -15.57 21.98
CA MET A 100 -2.19 -14.75 21.31
C MET A 100 -2.43 -13.29 21.68
N ARG A 101 -1.55 -12.71 22.52
CA ARG A 101 -1.59 -11.29 22.86
C ARG A 101 -1.05 -10.50 21.68
N VAL A 102 -1.93 -9.77 20.98
CA VAL A 102 -1.56 -8.89 19.87
C VAL A 102 -1.42 -7.47 20.40
N ALA A 103 -0.25 -6.87 20.23
CA ALA A 103 -0.06 -5.45 20.52
C ALA A 103 -0.62 -4.60 19.37
N ILE A 104 -1.58 -3.73 19.67
CA ILE A 104 -2.15 -2.77 18.72
C ILE A 104 -1.48 -1.41 18.97
N PRO A 105 -0.79 -0.81 17.99
CA PRO A 105 -0.19 0.50 18.19
C PRO A 105 -1.29 1.57 18.25
N LEU A 106 -1.37 2.28 19.38
CA LEU A 106 -2.28 3.40 19.58
C LEU A 106 -1.67 4.70 19.03
N PRO A 107 -2.42 5.53 18.31
CA PRO A 107 -1.96 6.84 17.87
C PRO A 107 -1.78 7.80 19.05
N ALA A 108 -0.75 8.64 18.98
CA ALA A 108 -0.35 9.54 20.07
C ALA A 108 -1.46 10.48 20.57
N SER A 109 -2.40 10.85 19.70
CA SER A 109 -3.56 11.69 20.08
C SER A 109 -4.44 11.02 21.14
N ILE A 110 -4.65 9.71 21.06
CA ILE A 110 -5.49 8.98 22.02
C ILE A 110 -4.82 8.89 23.39
N ILE A 111 -3.48 8.76 23.41
CA ILE A 111 -2.67 8.71 24.63
C ILE A 111 -2.73 10.07 25.37
N LEU A 112 -2.67 11.16 24.61
CA LEU A 112 -2.76 12.53 25.12
C LEU A 112 -4.17 12.87 25.62
N ASP A 113 -5.21 12.50 24.87
CA ASP A 113 -6.61 12.79 25.22
C ASP A 113 -7.07 12.04 26.48
N HIS A 114 -6.50 10.86 26.74
CA HIS A 114 -6.85 10.03 27.91
C HIS A 114 -5.84 10.11 29.06
N GLY A 115 -4.80 10.94 28.93
CA GLY A 115 -3.84 11.21 30.01
C GLY A 115 -3.07 9.97 30.51
N VAL A 116 -2.85 8.97 29.65
CA VAL A 116 -2.20 7.71 30.05
C VAL A 116 -0.76 7.98 30.45
N GLN A 117 -0.42 7.75 31.72
CA GLN A 117 0.93 7.98 32.21
C GLN A 117 1.85 6.83 31.76
N MET A 118 3.12 7.12 31.46
CA MET A 118 4.11 6.11 31.02
C MET A 118 4.24 4.91 31.99
N ALA A 119 3.89 5.09 33.26
CA ALA A 119 3.89 4.04 34.28
C ALA A 119 2.69 3.07 34.18
N GLU A 120 1.62 3.45 33.50
CA GLU A 120 0.40 2.63 33.30
C GLU A 120 0.50 1.74 32.06
N ILE A 121 1.57 1.87 31.28
CA ILE A 121 1.84 1.00 30.13
C ILE A 121 2.50 -0.28 30.68
N PRO A 122 1.84 -1.45 30.59
CA PRO A 122 2.46 -2.69 31.04
C PRO A 122 3.73 -2.97 30.22
N ALA A 123 4.84 -3.22 30.90
CA ALA A 123 6.08 -3.64 30.26
C ALA A 123 5.82 -4.96 29.50
N ALA A 124 6.20 -4.99 28.23
CA ALA A 124 6.11 -6.22 27.46
C ALA A 124 7.18 -7.20 27.97
N ASP A 125 6.76 -8.26 28.66
CA ASP A 125 7.64 -9.39 28.95
C ASP A 125 8.14 -10.01 27.63
N GLU A 126 9.41 -10.42 27.62
CA GLU A 126 10.13 -10.93 26.44
C GLU A 126 9.32 -11.98 25.66
N PHE A 127 8.82 -11.58 24.49
CA PHE A 127 8.25 -12.53 23.54
C PHE A 127 9.37 -13.23 22.77
N VAL A 128 9.44 -14.55 22.96
CA VAL A 128 10.26 -15.48 22.18
C VAL A 128 9.95 -15.33 20.69
N THR A 129 10.89 -14.77 19.93
CA THR A 129 10.88 -14.82 18.47
C THR A 129 11.13 -16.25 18.03
N ARG A 130 10.07 -17.06 17.92
CA ARG A 130 10.14 -18.37 17.25
C ARG A 130 10.10 -18.15 15.75
N GLU A 131 11.22 -17.68 15.22
CA GLU A 131 11.48 -17.60 13.79
C GLU A 131 11.94 -18.99 13.30
N LEU A 132 11.45 -19.40 12.14
CA LEU A 132 11.70 -20.66 11.47
C LEU A 132 13.22 -21.01 11.43
N GLU A 133 13.67 -21.93 12.29
CA GLU A 133 14.98 -22.58 12.14
C GLU A 133 14.94 -23.53 10.93
N ARG A 134 15.50 -23.08 9.81
CA ARG A 134 15.98 -23.99 8.76
C ARG A 134 17.41 -24.43 9.15
N PRO A 135 17.75 -25.72 9.12
CA PRO A 135 19.10 -26.17 9.42
C PRO A 135 20.07 -25.70 8.34
N ALA A 136 21.16 -25.07 8.76
CA ALA A 136 22.26 -24.64 7.89
C ALA A 136 23.19 -25.81 7.54
N PRO A 137 23.78 -25.85 6.33
CA PRO A 137 24.78 -26.86 5.96
C PRO A 137 26.09 -26.68 6.73
N PRO A 138 26.89 -27.76 6.92
CA PRO A 138 28.08 -27.73 7.76
C PRO A 138 29.20 -26.84 7.20
N ALA A 139 29.83 -26.11 8.12
CA ALA A 139 30.89 -25.15 7.86
C ALA A 139 32.19 -25.81 7.39
N THR A 140 32.74 -25.32 6.28
CA THR A 140 34.17 -25.45 5.99
C THR A 140 34.88 -24.19 6.48
N SER A 141 35.89 -24.39 7.33
CA SER A 141 36.75 -23.35 7.86
C SER A 141 37.52 -22.67 6.74
N HIS A 142 37.52 -21.34 6.70
CA HIS A 142 38.70 -20.46 6.55
C HIS A 142 38.25 -18.98 6.38
N LEU A 143 38.86 -18.10 7.19
CA LEU A 143 38.88 -16.60 7.15
C LEU A 143 37.73 -15.86 7.88
N PRO A 144 37.92 -14.57 8.26
CA PRO A 144 38.56 -14.10 9.48
C PRO A 144 37.57 -13.39 10.43
N LYS A 145 37.97 -13.25 11.71
CA LYS A 145 37.16 -12.75 12.82
C LYS A 145 36.90 -11.24 12.69
N ALA A 146 35.64 -10.85 12.52
CA ALA A 146 35.16 -9.47 12.68
C ALA A 146 34.34 -9.39 13.98
N GLU A 147 34.80 -8.57 14.92
CA GLU A 147 34.16 -8.29 16.20
C GLU A 147 32.85 -7.52 16.00
N THR A 148 31.77 -8.12 16.49
CA THR A 148 30.47 -7.48 16.66
C THR A 148 30.34 -7.08 18.12
N THR A 149 30.64 -5.82 18.45
CA THR A 149 30.34 -5.27 19.78
C THR A 149 28.94 -4.66 19.79
N ARG A 150 28.04 -5.29 20.55
CA ARG A 150 26.96 -4.60 21.29
C ARG A 150 26.34 -5.58 22.30
N SER A 151 26.88 -5.57 23.51
CA SER A 151 26.12 -5.93 24.72
C SER A 151 26.53 -4.96 25.83
N ILE A 152 25.52 -4.34 26.43
CA ILE A 152 25.66 -3.39 27.54
C ILE A 152 25.81 -4.23 28.81
N LEU A 153 26.99 -4.20 29.40
CA LEU A 153 27.22 -4.69 30.76
C LEU A 153 27.08 -3.52 31.72
N ILE A 154 26.13 -3.63 32.64
CA ILE A 154 26.02 -2.77 33.82
C ILE A 154 27.09 -3.27 34.80
N ALA A 155 28.19 -2.53 34.89
CA ALA A 155 29.22 -2.75 35.91
C ALA A 155 29.17 -1.58 36.90
N GLY A 156 28.94 -1.90 38.17
CA GLY A 156 29.10 -0.98 39.28
C GLY A 156 30.57 -0.74 39.62
N GLY A 157 30.81 0.39 40.29
CA GLY A 157 31.99 0.66 41.11
C GLY A 157 33.30 0.84 40.35
N GLY A 158 33.65 2.08 39.99
CA GLY A 158 34.98 2.45 39.55
C GLY A 158 35.00 3.75 38.76
N GLU A 159 35.51 4.80 39.41
CA GLU A 159 35.90 6.14 38.95
C GLU A 159 35.40 6.64 37.57
N ALA A 160 34.56 7.68 37.66
CA ALA A 160 33.90 8.31 36.53
C ALA A 160 34.83 9.24 35.72
N GLU A 161 35.16 8.84 34.50
CA GLU A 161 35.40 9.83 33.43
C GLU A 161 34.06 10.40 32.93
N PRO A 162 33.99 11.72 32.63
CA PRO A 162 32.76 12.37 32.24
C PRO A 162 32.35 11.92 30.83
N LYS A 163 31.28 11.11 30.76
CA LYS A 163 30.55 10.84 29.51
C LYS A 163 30.27 12.18 28.81
N LEU A 164 30.54 12.25 27.50
CA LEU A 164 30.17 13.36 26.63
C LEU A 164 28.64 13.55 26.70
N GLY A 165 28.22 14.38 27.65
CA GLY A 165 26.84 14.78 27.83
C GLY A 165 26.45 15.69 26.69
N ILE A 166 25.21 15.56 26.23
CA ILE A 166 24.62 16.60 25.39
C ILE A 166 24.63 17.88 26.23
N ASP A 167 25.40 18.89 25.82
CA ASP A 167 25.49 20.18 26.50
C ASP A 167 24.11 20.78 26.63
N ARG A 168 23.59 20.76 27.86
CA ARG A 168 22.25 21.26 28.20
C ARG A 168 22.13 22.76 27.98
N GLU A 169 23.23 23.49 28.03
CA GLU A 169 23.30 24.93 27.70
C GLU A 169 23.02 25.21 26.20
N ARG A 170 23.18 24.21 25.32
CA ARG A 170 22.85 24.32 23.90
C ARG A 170 21.36 24.10 23.60
N ILE A 171 20.62 23.52 24.55
CA ILE A 171 19.20 23.22 24.40
C ILE A 171 18.40 24.42 24.91
N LYS A 172 18.12 25.36 24.00
CA LYS A 172 17.25 26.49 24.32
C LYS A 172 15.79 26.01 24.53
N PRO A 173 15.07 26.54 25.54
CA PRO A 173 13.66 26.24 25.72
C PRO A 173 12.86 26.68 24.49
N LEU A 174 11.77 25.97 24.18
CA LEU A 174 10.95 26.16 22.98
C LEU A 174 10.46 27.61 22.80
N ASN A 175 10.38 28.38 23.88
CA ASN A 175 9.95 29.78 23.89
C ASN A 175 11.04 30.77 23.40
N GLU A 176 12.31 30.35 23.37
CA GLU A 176 13.45 31.13 22.84
C GLU A 176 13.96 30.61 21.49
N ALA A 177 13.38 29.52 20.99
CA ALA A 177 13.62 29.10 19.62
C ALA A 177 13.09 30.21 18.70
N PRO A 178 13.91 30.77 17.79
CA PRO A 178 13.40 31.74 16.84
C PRO A 178 12.20 31.11 16.15
N VAL A 179 11.09 31.86 16.04
CA VAL A 179 9.97 31.48 15.19
C VAL A 179 10.51 31.52 13.77
N VAL A 180 11.15 30.43 13.35
CA VAL A 180 11.57 30.23 11.96
C VAL A 180 10.27 30.06 11.21
N SER A 181 9.75 31.19 10.74
CA SER A 181 8.72 31.19 9.73
C SER A 181 9.17 30.24 8.65
N ARG A 182 8.30 29.30 8.24
CA ARG A 182 8.58 28.25 7.25
C ARG A 182 9.17 28.78 5.92
N ASN A 183 9.17 30.10 5.75
CA ASN A 183 9.62 30.86 4.61
C ASN A 183 11.02 31.48 4.76
N GLN A 184 11.72 31.36 5.89
CA GLN A 184 13.15 31.66 5.94
C GLN A 184 13.93 30.49 5.33
N ALA A 185 13.89 30.43 4.00
CA ALA A 185 14.92 29.73 3.26
C ALA A 185 16.25 30.38 3.64
N ILE A 186 17.20 29.57 4.09
CA ILE A 186 18.55 30.02 4.34
C ILE A 186 19.10 30.47 2.98
N ASP A 187 19.20 31.78 2.74
CA ASP A 187 19.80 32.41 1.54
C ASP A 187 21.32 32.20 1.47
N ARG A 188 21.83 31.13 2.08
CA ARG A 188 23.20 30.68 1.90
C ARG A 188 23.23 29.70 0.73
N PRO A 189 24.21 29.78 -0.18
CA PRO A 189 24.43 28.72 -1.13
C PRO A 189 24.55 27.38 -0.39
N LEU A 190 23.67 26.42 -0.74
CA LEU A 190 23.74 25.07 -0.21
C LEU A 190 25.10 24.46 -0.58
N THR A 191 25.67 23.70 0.35
CA THR A 191 26.82 22.85 0.02
C THR A 191 26.41 21.82 -1.03
N LYS A 192 27.37 21.29 -1.81
CA LYS A 192 27.08 20.30 -2.86
C LYS A 192 26.31 19.07 -2.34
N ASP A 193 26.60 18.66 -1.10
CA ASP A 193 25.92 17.52 -0.47
C ASP A 193 24.49 17.85 -0.04
N GLU A 194 24.28 19.03 0.55
CA GLU A 194 22.94 19.53 0.86
C GLU A 194 22.11 19.70 -0.42
N GLU A 195 22.72 20.21 -1.51
CA GLU A 195 22.06 20.36 -2.81
C GLU A 195 21.66 18.99 -3.39
N ARG A 196 22.55 17.99 -3.30
CA ARG A 196 22.25 16.61 -3.72
C ARG A 196 21.11 16.01 -2.92
N ILE A 197 21.07 16.24 -1.60
CA ILE A 197 20.00 15.75 -0.72
C ILE A 197 18.67 16.47 -1.01
N ALA A 198 18.71 17.80 -1.18
CA ALA A 198 17.55 18.60 -1.54
C ALA A 198 16.96 18.14 -2.87
N LEU A 199 17.81 17.89 -3.86
CA LEU A 199 17.42 17.38 -5.16
C LEU A 199 16.77 16.00 -5.08
N ILE A 200 17.21 15.11 -4.19
CA ILE A 200 16.54 13.82 -4.01
C ILE A 200 15.09 14.02 -3.55
N ARG A 201 14.83 15.00 -2.69
CA ARG A 201 13.52 15.22 -2.05
C ARG A 201 12.57 16.07 -2.90
N THR A 202 13.05 17.16 -3.49
CA THR A 202 12.23 18.15 -4.19
C THR A 202 12.79 18.47 -5.58
N PRO A 203 11.92 18.75 -6.58
CA PRO A 203 12.36 19.20 -7.89
C PRO A 203 12.94 20.61 -7.82
N ARG A 204 13.92 20.91 -8.67
CA ARG A 204 14.43 22.28 -8.83
C ARG A 204 13.28 23.18 -9.30
N GLU A 205 13.25 24.39 -8.77
CA GLU A 205 12.21 25.38 -9.12
C GLU A 205 12.20 25.68 -10.62
N LYS A 206 13.39 25.69 -11.24
CA LYS A 206 13.58 25.85 -12.71
C LYS A 206 12.82 24.80 -13.53
N THR A 207 12.73 23.56 -13.08
CA THR A 207 12.13 22.43 -13.82
C THR A 207 10.60 22.55 -13.96
N ASN A 208 9.96 23.19 -12.98
CA ASN A 208 8.51 23.38 -12.92
C ASN A 208 8.06 24.83 -13.17
N ARG A 209 8.99 25.74 -13.50
CA ARG A 209 8.68 27.13 -13.80
C ARG A 209 7.65 27.22 -14.93
N GLY A 210 6.56 27.97 -14.69
CA GLY A 210 5.48 28.16 -15.66
C GLY A 210 4.55 26.95 -15.89
N LYS A 211 4.68 25.87 -15.12
CA LYS A 211 3.78 24.70 -15.20
C LYS A 211 2.81 24.72 -14.04
N SER A 212 1.51 24.58 -14.33
CA SER A 212 0.50 24.46 -13.28
C SER A 212 0.68 23.16 -12.49
N PRO A 213 0.49 23.16 -11.16
CA PRO A 213 0.64 21.97 -10.32
C PRO A 213 -0.22 20.79 -10.79
N ASN A 214 -1.40 21.06 -11.36
CA ASN A 214 -2.34 20.04 -11.84
C ASN A 214 -2.00 19.45 -13.21
N SER A 215 -1.06 20.05 -13.96
CA SER A 215 -0.65 19.55 -15.27
C SER A 215 0.08 18.20 -15.18
N ARG A 216 -0.12 17.31 -16.17
CA ARG A 216 0.65 16.06 -16.31
C ARG A 216 2.14 16.30 -16.57
N ARG A 217 2.50 17.50 -17.06
CA ARG A 217 3.89 17.90 -17.31
C ARG A 217 4.59 18.44 -16.05
N TYR A 218 3.85 18.65 -14.95
CA TYR A 218 4.40 19.07 -13.68
C TYR A 218 5.12 17.90 -13.02
N ILE A 219 6.45 18.01 -12.89
CA ILE A 219 7.30 16.93 -12.40
C ILE A 219 7.23 16.93 -10.88
N ARG A 220 6.80 15.79 -10.32
CA ARG A 220 6.62 15.60 -8.87
C ARG A 220 7.59 14.54 -8.35
N GLY A 221 7.92 14.67 -7.07
CA GLY A 221 8.46 13.58 -6.27
C GLY A 221 9.96 13.35 -6.36
N VAL A 222 10.35 12.17 -5.89
CA VAL A 222 11.73 11.83 -5.53
C VAL A 222 12.55 11.49 -6.77
N LEU A 223 13.83 11.88 -6.80
CA LEU A 223 14.74 11.55 -7.89
C LEU A 223 15.17 10.07 -7.84
N HIS A 224 15.03 9.38 -8.97
CA HIS A 224 15.52 8.01 -9.11
C HIS A 224 17.06 7.98 -9.18
N THR A 225 17.69 6.96 -8.58
CA THR A 225 19.16 6.81 -8.60
C THR A 225 19.71 6.59 -10.00
N HIS A 226 19.05 5.73 -10.79
CA HIS A 226 19.47 5.37 -12.13
C HIS A 226 18.39 5.74 -13.16
N PRO A 227 18.36 6.98 -13.67
CA PRO A 227 17.29 7.43 -14.55
C PRO A 227 17.31 6.79 -15.94
N VAL A 228 18.50 6.68 -16.54
CA VAL A 228 18.68 6.12 -17.89
C VAL A 228 18.26 4.65 -17.95
N ARG A 229 18.64 3.89 -16.93
CA ARG A 229 18.31 2.45 -16.85
C ARG A 229 16.81 2.20 -16.75
N ILE A 230 16.07 3.00 -15.96
CA ILE A 230 14.61 2.89 -15.90
C ILE A 230 13.97 3.32 -17.22
N TRP A 231 14.52 4.35 -17.89
CA TRP A 231 14.04 4.77 -19.20
C TRP A 231 14.23 3.69 -20.26
N LEU A 232 15.42 3.07 -20.32
CA LEU A 232 15.70 1.93 -21.21
C LEU A 232 14.81 0.73 -20.87
N GLY A 233 14.59 0.43 -19.58
CA GLY A 233 13.68 -0.62 -19.15
C GLY A 233 12.23 -0.37 -19.58
N ALA A 234 11.77 0.88 -19.54
CA ALA A 234 10.44 1.25 -20.03
C ALA A 234 10.33 1.08 -21.56
N LEU A 235 11.37 1.50 -22.29
CA LEU A 235 11.44 1.33 -23.74
C LEU A 235 11.41 -0.16 -24.13
N SER A 236 12.25 -0.98 -23.51
CA SER A 236 12.32 -2.42 -23.81
C SER A 236 11.02 -3.15 -23.46
N THR A 237 10.39 -2.79 -22.33
CA THR A 237 9.11 -3.40 -21.92
C THR A 237 8.00 -3.06 -22.92
N LEU A 238 7.92 -1.80 -23.35
CA LEU A 238 6.95 -1.38 -24.36
C LEU A 238 7.20 -2.07 -25.71
N LEU A 239 8.48 -2.20 -26.10
CA LEU A 239 8.86 -2.89 -27.32
C LEU A 239 8.46 -4.38 -27.29
N VAL A 240 8.65 -5.08 -26.18
CA VAL A 240 8.19 -6.47 -26.01
C VAL A 240 6.66 -6.56 -26.11
N MET A 241 5.94 -5.66 -25.44
CA MET A 241 4.47 -5.66 -25.45
C MET A 241 3.88 -5.41 -26.85
N ILE A 242 4.57 -4.65 -27.71
CA ILE A 242 4.15 -4.40 -29.10
C ILE A 242 4.64 -5.51 -30.03
N SER A 243 5.91 -5.93 -29.91
CA SER A 243 6.49 -6.96 -30.79
C SER A 243 5.90 -8.34 -30.58
N LEU A 244 5.40 -8.67 -29.38
CA LEU A 244 4.79 -9.97 -29.10
C LEU A 244 3.55 -10.25 -29.97
N PRO A 245 2.49 -9.43 -29.97
CA PRO A 245 1.34 -9.67 -30.85
C PRO A 245 1.71 -9.56 -32.33
N LEU A 246 2.60 -8.63 -32.70
CA LEU A 246 3.08 -8.51 -34.08
C LEU A 246 3.83 -9.77 -34.53
N ALA A 247 4.66 -10.35 -33.68
CA ALA A 247 5.38 -11.59 -33.96
C ALA A 247 4.40 -12.76 -34.16
N VAL A 248 3.37 -12.88 -33.30
CA VAL A 248 2.33 -13.92 -33.45
C VAL A 248 1.58 -13.77 -34.77
N VAL A 249 1.11 -12.56 -35.09
CA VAL A 249 0.39 -12.29 -36.35
C VAL A 249 1.28 -12.53 -37.56
N SER A 250 2.53 -12.05 -37.53
CA SER A 250 3.48 -12.23 -38.64
C SER A 250 3.86 -13.69 -38.86
N ALA A 251 4.03 -14.47 -37.78
CA ALA A 251 4.32 -15.90 -37.88
C ALA A 251 3.14 -16.66 -38.47
N ALA A 252 1.91 -16.34 -38.04
CA ALA A 252 0.69 -16.93 -38.61
C ALA A 252 0.53 -16.58 -40.10
N LEU A 253 0.75 -15.31 -40.48
CA LEU A 253 0.69 -14.87 -41.89
C LEU A 253 1.77 -15.54 -42.74
N LEU A 254 3.00 -15.67 -42.25
CA LEU A 254 4.08 -16.35 -42.96
C LEU A 254 3.78 -17.84 -43.12
N MET A 255 3.20 -18.49 -42.11
CA MET A 255 2.76 -19.87 -42.20
C MET A 255 1.63 -20.05 -43.22
N LEU A 256 0.61 -19.18 -43.19
CA LEU A 256 -0.49 -19.21 -44.16
C LEU A 256 -0.01 -18.88 -45.59
N SER A 257 0.98 -18.01 -45.75
CA SER A 257 1.55 -17.69 -47.06
C SER A 257 2.23 -18.87 -47.74
N ARG A 258 2.71 -19.86 -46.97
CA ARG A 258 3.28 -21.10 -47.51
C ARG A 258 2.23 -22.14 -47.87
N GLU A 259 1.12 -22.21 -47.15
CA GLU A 259 0.07 -23.23 -47.35
C GLU A 259 -0.97 -22.78 -48.40
N MET A 260 -1.33 -21.49 -48.41
CA MET A 260 -2.34 -20.90 -49.27
C MET A 260 -1.74 -19.75 -50.09
N GLU A 261 -0.84 -20.09 -51.01
CA GLU A 261 -0.08 -19.13 -51.81
C GLU A 261 -0.98 -18.25 -52.70
N ASP A 262 -2.11 -18.79 -53.19
CA ASP A 262 -3.08 -18.06 -54.03
C ASP A 262 -3.78 -16.89 -53.30
N VAL A 263 -3.94 -16.99 -51.99
CA VAL A 263 -4.65 -15.97 -51.17
C VAL A 263 -3.66 -15.06 -50.42
N PHE A 264 -2.49 -15.60 -50.03
CA PHE A 264 -1.54 -14.93 -49.16
C PHE A 264 -0.16 -14.66 -49.80
N GLY A 265 -0.01 -14.83 -51.12
CA GLY A 265 1.24 -14.54 -51.84
C GLY A 265 1.71 -13.08 -51.80
N TRP A 266 0.86 -12.16 -51.35
CA TRP A 266 1.22 -10.76 -51.10
C TRP A 266 2.08 -10.56 -49.83
N VAL A 267 2.15 -11.56 -48.92
CA VAL A 267 2.87 -11.44 -47.65
C VAL A 267 4.38 -11.42 -47.88
N PRO A 268 5.07 -10.32 -47.56
CA PRO A 268 6.50 -10.23 -47.82
C PRO A 268 7.34 -11.10 -46.87
N LYS A 269 8.42 -11.69 -47.38
CA LYS A 269 9.38 -12.48 -46.58
C LYS A 269 10.06 -11.68 -45.45
N TRP A 270 10.11 -10.35 -45.54
CA TRP A 270 10.69 -9.50 -44.49
C TRP A 270 9.87 -9.48 -43.19
N PHE A 271 8.64 -10.02 -43.18
CA PHE A 271 7.85 -10.20 -41.96
C PHE A 271 8.57 -11.04 -40.90
N LEU A 272 9.61 -11.81 -41.28
CA LEU A 272 10.50 -12.50 -40.35
C LEU A 272 11.27 -11.54 -39.42
N ALA A 273 11.31 -10.24 -39.74
CA ALA A 273 11.88 -9.21 -38.90
C ALA A 273 11.12 -9.05 -37.56
N PHE A 274 9.81 -9.29 -37.51
CA PHE A 274 9.01 -9.16 -36.29
C PHE A 274 9.37 -10.19 -35.19
N PRO A 275 9.45 -11.50 -35.47
CA PRO A 275 9.93 -12.47 -34.48
C PRO A 275 11.41 -12.24 -34.12
N ALA A 276 12.25 -11.82 -35.08
CA ALA A 276 13.64 -11.44 -34.77
C ALA A 276 13.73 -10.21 -33.83
N LEU A 277 12.87 -9.21 -34.06
CA LEU A 277 12.76 -8.04 -33.19
C LEU A 277 12.26 -8.40 -31.79
N LEU A 278 11.30 -9.34 -31.68
CA LEU A 278 10.84 -9.84 -30.38
C LEU A 278 11.99 -10.47 -29.58
N LEU A 279 12.84 -11.29 -30.22
CA LEU A 279 14.01 -11.88 -29.55
C LEU A 279 14.97 -10.81 -29.04
N LEU A 280 15.28 -9.83 -29.88
CA LEU A 280 16.14 -8.71 -29.51
C LEU A 280 15.52 -7.92 -28.34
N ALA A 281 14.24 -7.54 -28.46
CA ALA A 281 13.50 -6.82 -27.42
C ALA A 281 13.45 -7.60 -26.09
N ALA A 282 13.28 -8.92 -26.15
CA ALA A 282 13.28 -9.79 -24.97
C ALA A 282 14.64 -9.76 -24.26
N VAL A 283 15.76 -9.86 -24.99
CA VAL A 283 17.11 -9.73 -24.40
C VAL A 283 17.28 -8.38 -23.71
N PHE A 284 16.89 -7.28 -24.38
CA PHE A 284 16.91 -5.95 -23.77
C PHE A 284 16.03 -5.86 -22.51
N TYR A 285 14.87 -6.50 -22.51
CA TYR A 285 13.99 -6.56 -21.34
C TYR A 285 14.60 -7.36 -20.18
N LEU A 286 15.29 -8.47 -20.44
CA LEU A 286 15.99 -9.23 -19.40
C LEU A 286 17.12 -8.41 -18.76
N ILE A 287 17.85 -7.63 -19.55
CA ILE A 287 18.97 -6.79 -19.07
C ILE A 287 18.45 -5.57 -18.29
N PHE A 288 17.50 -4.81 -18.86
CA PHE A 288 17.09 -3.52 -18.31
C PHE A 288 15.74 -3.56 -17.59
N GLY A 289 14.74 -4.24 -18.16
CA GLY A 289 13.38 -4.31 -17.65
C GLY A 289 13.27 -5.09 -16.34
N MET A 290 13.80 -6.32 -16.28
CA MET A 290 13.73 -7.15 -15.07
C MET A 290 14.41 -6.52 -13.86
N GLN A 291 15.40 -5.66 -14.09
CA GLN A 291 16.15 -5.04 -13.01
C GLN A 291 15.57 -3.69 -12.56
N GLY A 292 14.53 -3.17 -13.23
CA GLY A 292 13.87 -1.91 -12.86
C GLY A 292 13.04 -2.04 -11.58
N SER A 293 13.53 -1.45 -10.49
CA SER A 293 12.84 -1.38 -9.19
C SER A 293 12.50 0.05 -8.80
N CYS A 294 11.48 0.20 -7.96
CA CYS A 294 11.16 1.47 -7.34
C CYS A 294 12.17 1.79 -6.22
N ARG A 295 12.67 3.03 -6.16
CA ARG A 295 13.58 3.48 -5.09
C ARG A 295 12.97 3.47 -3.69
N ILE A 296 11.65 3.68 -3.58
CA ILE A 296 10.98 3.81 -2.27
C ILE A 296 10.59 2.43 -1.73
N CYS A 297 9.82 1.64 -2.50
CA CYS A 297 9.30 0.36 -2.04
C CYS A 297 10.09 -0.86 -2.53
N GLY A 298 11.13 -0.69 -3.36
CA GLY A 298 11.95 -1.79 -3.89
C GLY A 298 11.25 -2.69 -4.93
N GLN A 299 9.94 -2.55 -5.11
CA GLN A 299 9.16 -3.42 -5.99
C GLN A 299 9.50 -3.22 -7.47
N LYS A 300 9.42 -4.32 -8.24
CA LYS A 300 9.65 -4.31 -9.69
C LYS A 300 8.57 -3.49 -10.40
N LEU A 301 9.00 -2.61 -11.30
CA LEU A 301 8.14 -1.64 -11.99
C LEU A 301 7.43 -2.26 -13.20
N PHE A 302 8.17 -3.04 -13.99
CA PHE A 302 7.72 -3.53 -15.29
C PHE A 302 7.11 -4.94 -15.24
N MET A 303 7.17 -5.60 -14.08
CA MET A 303 6.56 -6.92 -13.90
C MET A 303 5.11 -6.78 -13.44
N HIS A 304 4.21 -7.53 -14.09
CA HIS A 304 2.88 -7.75 -13.58
C HIS A 304 2.97 -8.58 -12.30
N ARG A 305 2.26 -8.14 -11.26
CA ARG A 305 2.05 -8.93 -10.04
C ARG A 305 0.59 -8.79 -9.65
N HIS A 306 0.03 -9.88 -9.12
CA HIS A 306 -1.37 -9.99 -8.77
C HIS A 306 -1.60 -9.51 -7.34
N HIS A 307 -1.51 -8.21 -7.13
CA HIS A 307 -1.78 -7.57 -5.85
C HIS A 307 -2.49 -6.24 -6.08
N ARG A 308 -3.11 -5.71 -5.01
CA ARG A 308 -3.88 -4.47 -5.09
C ARG A 308 -2.95 -3.30 -5.45
N LYS A 309 -3.21 -2.68 -6.59
CA LYS A 309 -2.47 -1.52 -7.08
C LYS A 309 -2.95 -0.26 -6.35
N ASN A 310 -2.09 0.75 -6.25
CA ASN A 310 -2.46 2.02 -5.66
C ASN A 310 -3.50 2.75 -6.53
N ILE A 311 -4.48 3.40 -5.92
CA ILE A 311 -5.52 4.20 -6.61
C ILE A 311 -4.94 5.33 -7.46
N LYS A 312 -3.77 5.87 -7.09
CA LYS A 312 -3.08 6.94 -7.81
C LYS A 312 -2.21 6.43 -8.96
N ALA A 313 -2.15 5.11 -9.20
CA ALA A 313 -1.39 4.54 -10.29
C ALA A 313 -2.05 4.89 -11.64
N HIS A 314 -1.22 5.10 -12.66
CA HIS A 314 -1.75 5.35 -14.00
C HIS A 314 -2.35 4.06 -14.55
N THR A 315 -3.61 4.15 -14.99
CA THR A 315 -4.37 3.05 -15.59
C THR A 315 -4.83 3.44 -16.97
N LEU A 316 -4.90 2.46 -17.85
CA LEU A 316 -5.62 2.55 -19.11
C LEU A 316 -6.55 1.32 -19.18
N PRO A 317 -7.85 1.52 -19.48
CA PRO A 317 -8.78 0.39 -19.60
C PRO A 317 -8.28 -0.60 -20.66
N GLY A 318 -8.35 -1.90 -20.36
CA GLY A 318 -7.88 -3.00 -21.23
C GLY A 318 -6.36 -3.23 -21.25
N LEU A 319 -5.54 -2.17 -21.14
CA LEU A 319 -4.08 -2.24 -21.25
C LEU A 319 -3.34 -2.34 -19.90
N GLY A 320 -4.09 -2.28 -18.80
CA GLY A 320 -3.58 -2.42 -17.44
C GLY A 320 -2.75 -1.22 -16.97
N TYR A 321 -1.76 -1.50 -16.12
CA TYR A 321 -0.96 -0.47 -15.43
C TYR A 321 0.44 -0.28 -16.01
N VAL A 322 0.98 -1.29 -16.71
CA VAL A 322 2.39 -1.30 -17.16
C VAL A 322 2.57 -0.42 -18.40
N ILE A 323 1.66 -0.48 -19.36
CA ILE A 323 1.72 0.36 -20.57
C ILE A 323 1.65 1.86 -20.24
N PRO A 324 0.63 2.34 -19.50
CA PRO A 324 0.57 3.77 -19.17
C PRO A 324 1.77 4.22 -18.32
N LEU A 325 2.31 3.34 -17.46
CA LEU A 325 3.56 3.59 -16.74
C LEU A 325 4.73 3.83 -17.71
N CYS A 326 4.93 2.94 -18.68
CA CYS A 326 6.01 3.06 -19.67
C CYS A 326 5.85 4.34 -20.51
N LEU A 327 4.64 4.63 -20.98
CA LEU A 327 4.35 5.86 -21.75
C LEU A 327 4.66 7.12 -20.93
N HIS A 328 4.30 7.15 -19.65
CA HIS A 328 4.59 8.30 -18.78
C HIS A 328 6.11 8.50 -18.60
N ILE A 329 6.85 7.40 -18.41
CA ILE A 329 8.30 7.41 -18.30
C ILE A 329 8.95 7.97 -19.57
N LEU A 330 8.51 7.48 -20.74
CA LEU A 330 9.12 7.85 -22.03
C LEU A 330 8.78 9.31 -22.42
N LEU A 331 7.53 9.73 -22.25
CA LEU A 331 7.04 11.04 -22.69
C LEU A 331 7.37 12.15 -21.70
N PHE A 332 7.18 11.91 -20.40
CA PHE A 332 7.26 12.96 -19.38
C PHE A 332 8.47 12.82 -18.45
N ARG A 333 9.22 11.71 -18.53
CA ARG A 333 10.40 11.43 -17.68
C ARG A 333 10.08 11.47 -16.18
N TRP A 334 8.84 11.17 -15.82
CA TRP A 334 8.40 10.96 -14.45
C TRP A 334 7.19 10.01 -14.46
N PHE A 335 7.00 9.32 -13.34
CA PHE A 335 5.91 8.35 -13.20
C PHE A 335 5.45 8.21 -11.75
N ARG A 336 4.30 7.57 -11.53
CA ARG A 336 3.89 7.09 -10.20
C ARG A 336 4.12 5.59 -10.09
N CYS A 337 4.76 5.16 -9.02
CA CYS A 337 4.91 3.75 -8.75
C CYS A 337 3.54 3.09 -8.61
N THR A 338 3.30 1.97 -9.28
CA THR A 338 2.00 1.27 -9.21
C THR A 338 1.70 0.66 -7.84
N HIS A 339 2.74 0.51 -7.01
CA HIS A 339 2.68 -0.13 -5.70
C HIS A 339 2.50 0.92 -4.59
N CYS A 340 3.48 1.78 -4.36
CA CYS A 340 3.42 2.80 -3.30
C CYS A 340 2.71 4.10 -3.71
N GLY A 341 2.41 4.30 -5.00
CA GLY A 341 1.76 5.52 -5.50
C GLY A 341 2.65 6.77 -5.48
N THR A 342 3.88 6.67 -4.94
CA THR A 342 4.82 7.78 -4.85
C THR A 342 5.23 8.24 -6.25
N PRO A 343 5.19 9.56 -6.54
CA PRO A 343 5.73 10.10 -7.77
C PRO A 343 7.27 10.03 -7.74
N VAL A 344 7.85 9.56 -8.84
CA VAL A 344 9.29 9.40 -9.04
C VAL A 344 9.67 10.07 -10.35
N ARG A 345 10.74 10.88 -10.32
CA ARG A 345 11.26 11.57 -11.50
C ARG A 345 12.57 10.97 -11.99
N LEU A 346 12.76 11.01 -13.31
CA LEU A 346 13.89 10.45 -14.04
C LEU A 346 14.74 11.53 -14.73
N LYS A 347 14.37 12.80 -14.61
CA LYS A 347 15.10 13.92 -15.19
C LYS A 347 15.07 15.11 -14.24
N GLU A 348 16.10 15.94 -14.35
CA GLU A 348 16.14 17.32 -13.86
C GLU A 348 15.78 18.31 -14.97
#